data_AF-A0A2N7QQ36-F1
#
_entry.id   AF-A0A2N7QQ36-F1
#
_cell.length_a   1.000
_cell.length_b   1.000
_cell.length_c   1.000
_cell.angle_alpha   90.00
_cell.angle_beta   90.00
_cell.angle_gamma   90.00
#
_symmetry.space_group_name_H-M   'P 1'
#
loop_
_entity.id
_entity.type
_entity.pdbx_description
1 polymer ?
#
loop_
_entity_poly.entity_id
_entity_poly.type
_entity_poly.pdbx_seq_one_letter_code
_entity_poly.pdbx_strand_id
1 'polypeptide(L)'
;MTNTKVLHARLGLIILIPLALVGCSSRNATCQAKIDMLKPLMGRDSHADVQQALKAHDLRFLGIYDFSIDVPGMDAHKDAVRERGIKMIEGTTDAPCDEEHGKMIKDVRRYAESYNLELFNILSGEARIIN
;
A
#
# COMPACT_ATOMS: atom_id res chain seq x y z
N MET A 1 66.16 -27.72 46.34
CA MET A 1 66.06 -26.26 46.53
C MET A 1 66.76 -25.58 45.36
N THR A 2 66.00 -25.10 44.38
CA THR A 2 66.44 -24.15 43.36
C THR A 2 65.24 -23.32 42.92
N ASN A 3 65.42 -22.01 43.05
CA ASN A 3 64.54 -20.91 42.67
C ASN A 3 64.03 -21.00 41.23
N THR A 4 62.83 -20.47 40.97
CA THR A 4 62.69 -19.19 40.24
C THR A 4 61.25 -18.68 40.23
N LYS A 5 61.10 -17.40 40.61
CA LYS A 5 59.90 -16.61 40.41
C LYS A 5 59.83 -16.21 38.93
N VAL A 6 58.65 -16.22 38.32
CA VAL A 6 58.36 -15.27 37.24
C VAL A 6 57.00 -14.64 37.50
N LEU A 7 57.08 -13.31 37.50
CA LEU A 7 56.16 -12.30 37.96
C LEU A 7 55.64 -11.61 36.70
N HIS A 8 54.31 -11.47 36.58
CA HIS A 8 53.55 -10.53 35.73
C HIS A 8 53.95 -10.30 34.26
N ALA A 9 53.02 -10.56 33.34
CA ALA A 9 52.84 -9.72 32.16
C ALA A 9 51.35 -9.63 31.81
N ARG A 10 50.75 -8.48 32.12
CA ARG A 10 49.45 -8.07 31.57
C ARG A 10 49.65 -7.83 30.08
N LEU A 11 48.82 -8.43 29.23
CA LEU A 11 48.57 -7.86 27.90
C LEU A 11 47.11 -8.15 27.55
N GLY A 12 46.30 -7.10 27.64
CA GLY A 12 44.88 -7.16 27.31
C GLY A 12 44.71 -7.48 25.83
N LEU A 13 43.91 -8.49 25.54
CA LEU A 13 43.36 -8.71 24.21
C LEU A 13 42.02 -7.97 24.14
N ILE A 14 42.07 -6.70 23.72
CA ILE A 14 40.90 -5.98 23.25
C ILE A 14 40.45 -6.73 21.99
N ILE A 15 39.40 -7.54 22.11
CA ILE A 15 38.71 -8.11 20.95
C ILE A 15 38.03 -6.92 20.26
N LEU A 16 38.67 -6.41 19.20
CA LEU A 16 38.06 -5.50 18.24
C LEU A 16 36.80 -6.18 17.70
N ILE A 17 35.64 -5.67 18.08
CA ILE A 17 34.36 -6.00 17.46
C ILE A 17 34.42 -5.44 16.04
N PRO A 18 34.40 -6.27 14.97
CA PRO A 18 34.06 -5.74 13.68
C PRO A 18 32.54 -5.52 13.70
N LEU A 19 32.11 -4.29 14.02
CA LEU A 19 30.79 -3.81 13.62
C LEU A 19 30.81 -3.72 12.09
N ALA A 20 30.70 -4.86 11.43
CA ALA A 20 30.46 -4.95 10.01
C ALA A 20 29.05 -4.40 9.74
N LEU A 21 29.01 -3.11 9.40
CA LEU A 21 28.16 -2.53 8.36
C LEU A 21 26.85 -3.27 8.08
N VAL A 22 25.87 -3.16 8.98
CA VAL A 22 24.47 -3.32 8.59
C VAL A 22 24.06 -2.00 7.92
N GLY A 23 24.54 -1.78 6.70
CA GLY A 23 24.08 -0.69 5.84
C GLY A 23 22.63 -0.99 5.46
N CYS A 24 21.70 -0.27 6.07
CA CYS A 24 20.25 -0.45 5.92
C CYS A 24 19.82 -0.53 4.44
N SER A 25 19.24 -1.67 4.04
CA SER A 25 18.48 -1.86 2.80
C SER A 25 17.04 -1.33 2.96
N SER A 26 16.89 -0.12 3.50
CA SER A 26 15.59 0.44 3.90
C SER A 26 14.69 0.79 2.71
N ARG A 27 15.26 1.18 1.56
CA ARG A 27 14.50 1.44 0.32
C ARG A 27 13.78 0.20 -0.19
N ASN A 28 14.42 -0.97 -0.12
CA ASN A 28 13.80 -2.22 -0.55
C ASN A 28 12.65 -2.64 0.37
N ALA A 29 12.80 -2.47 1.69
CA ALA A 29 11.75 -2.82 2.64
C ALA A 29 10.47 -1.97 2.45
N THR A 30 10.61 -0.65 2.23
CA THR A 30 9.45 0.23 2.02
C THR A 30 8.76 -0.02 0.68
N CYS A 31 9.54 -0.33 -0.36
CA CYS A 31 8.98 -0.63 -1.68
C CYS A 31 8.28 -1.99 -1.72
N GLN A 32 8.86 -2.99 -1.08
CA GLN A 32 8.24 -4.31 -0.97
C GLN A 32 6.90 -4.23 -0.22
N ALA A 33 6.83 -3.45 0.85
CA ALA A 33 5.59 -3.25 1.59
C ALA A 33 4.47 -2.67 0.71
N LYS A 34 4.76 -1.68 -0.15
CA LYS A 34 3.77 -1.12 -1.09
C LYS A 34 3.28 -2.15 -2.10
N ILE A 35 4.21 -2.92 -2.67
CA ILE A 35 3.87 -4.02 -3.60
C ILE A 35 2.97 -5.05 -2.90
N ASP A 36 3.30 -5.43 -1.67
CA ASP A 36 2.54 -6.41 -0.90
C ASP A 36 1.12 -5.94 -0.56
N MET A 37 0.90 -4.62 -0.44
CA MET A 37 -0.44 -4.03 -0.28
C MET A 37 -1.28 -4.14 -1.56
N LEU A 38 -0.66 -4.11 -2.74
CA LEU A 38 -1.37 -4.16 -4.03
C LEU A 38 -1.63 -5.59 -4.52
N LYS A 39 -0.76 -6.56 -4.17
CA LYS A 39 -0.88 -7.96 -4.58
C LYS A 39 -2.29 -8.57 -4.40
N PRO A 40 -2.99 -8.37 -3.27
CA PRO A 40 -4.33 -8.93 -3.08
C PRO A 40 -5.38 -8.40 -4.06
N LEU A 41 -5.14 -7.25 -4.69
CA LEU A 41 -6.04 -6.63 -5.66
C LEU A 41 -5.80 -7.12 -7.10
N MET A 42 -4.67 -7.79 -7.35
CA MET A 42 -4.32 -8.25 -8.68
C MET A 42 -5.26 -9.35 -9.14
N GLY A 43 -6.01 -9.06 -10.22
CA GLY A 43 -6.96 -9.99 -10.82
C GLY A 43 -8.30 -10.12 -10.09
N ARG A 44 -8.59 -9.23 -9.12
CA ARG A 44 -9.93 -9.18 -8.51
C ARG A 44 -10.98 -8.73 -9.51
N ASP A 45 -12.19 -9.24 -9.31
CA ASP A 45 -13.38 -8.83 -10.05
C ASP A 45 -14.07 -7.66 -9.32
N SER A 46 -14.05 -6.48 -9.95
CA SER A 46 -14.69 -5.29 -9.39
C SER A 46 -16.20 -5.46 -9.22
N HIS A 47 -16.87 -6.22 -10.09
CA HIS A 47 -18.31 -6.44 -10.01
C HIS A 47 -18.68 -7.21 -8.74
N ALA A 48 -18.03 -8.35 -8.53
CA ALA A 48 -18.22 -9.15 -7.33
C ALA A 48 -17.94 -8.35 -6.05
N ASP A 49 -16.91 -7.52 -6.06
CA ASP A 49 -16.53 -6.68 -4.94
C ASP A 49 -17.54 -5.56 -4.65
N VAL A 50 -18.11 -4.92 -5.69
CA VAL A 50 -19.21 -3.95 -5.52
C VAL A 50 -20.42 -4.62 -4.88
N GLN A 51 -20.82 -5.80 -5.35
CA GLN A 51 -21.94 -6.55 -4.77
C GLN A 51 -21.68 -6.92 -3.30
N GLN A 52 -20.44 -7.26 -2.95
CA GLN A 52 -20.07 -7.51 -1.55
C GLN A 52 -20.13 -6.23 -0.72
N ALA A 53 -19.64 -5.11 -1.24
CA ALA A 53 -19.64 -3.83 -0.56
C ALA A 53 -21.07 -3.32 -0.28
N LEU A 54 -21.98 -3.48 -1.25
CA LEU A 54 -23.40 -3.17 -1.09
C LEU A 54 -24.03 -3.97 0.06
N LYS A 55 -23.78 -5.29 0.10
CA LYS A 55 -24.26 -6.17 1.19
C LYS A 55 -23.69 -5.78 2.55
N ALA A 56 -22.47 -5.25 2.58
CA ALA A 56 -21.80 -4.79 3.79
C ALA A 56 -22.13 -3.33 4.15
N HIS A 57 -22.95 -2.64 3.36
CA HIS A 57 -23.21 -1.20 3.46
C HIS A 57 -21.94 -0.31 3.40
N ASP A 58 -20.86 -0.78 2.76
CA ASP A 58 -19.67 0.04 2.46
C ASP A 58 -19.86 0.75 1.12
N LEU A 59 -20.48 1.93 1.16
CA LEU A 59 -20.85 2.70 -0.04
C LEU A 59 -19.78 3.71 -0.48
N ARG A 60 -18.58 3.64 0.09
CA ARG A 60 -17.48 4.55 -0.24
C ARG A 60 -16.87 4.21 -1.59
N PHE A 61 -16.44 5.24 -2.31
CA PHE A 61 -15.69 5.09 -3.56
C PHE A 61 -14.21 4.78 -3.28
N LEU A 62 -13.57 4.07 -4.19
CA LEU A 62 -12.15 3.76 -4.11
C LEU A 62 -11.30 4.92 -4.62
N GLY A 63 -10.38 5.38 -3.78
CA GLY A 63 -9.41 6.42 -4.11
C GLY A 63 -7.99 5.87 -4.21
N ILE A 64 -7.14 6.53 -4.98
CA ILE A 64 -5.72 6.22 -5.11
C ILE A 64 -4.86 7.42 -4.74
N TYR A 65 -3.65 7.15 -4.26
CA TYR A 65 -2.63 8.17 -4.05
C TYR A 65 -1.95 8.48 -5.38
N ASP A 66 -2.15 9.70 -5.86
CA ASP A 66 -1.42 10.32 -6.97
C ASP A 66 -0.80 11.63 -6.43
N PHE A 67 -0.46 12.58 -7.32
CA PHE A 67 -0.10 13.95 -6.91
C PHE A 67 -1.15 14.59 -5.98
N SER A 68 -2.40 14.15 -6.12
CA SER A 68 -3.49 14.39 -5.18
C SER A 68 -4.31 13.11 -5.00
N ILE A 69 -5.31 13.11 -4.11
CA ILE A 69 -6.28 12.01 -4.06
C ILE A 69 -7.05 12.00 -5.36
N ASP A 70 -6.94 10.90 -6.10
CA ASP A 70 -7.72 10.65 -7.31
C ASP A 70 -8.78 9.58 -7.01
N VAL A 71 -9.97 9.75 -7.58
CA VAL A 71 -11.09 8.81 -7.48
C VAL A 71 -11.47 8.42 -8.91
N PRO A 72 -10.79 7.40 -9.48
CA PRO A 72 -10.90 7.10 -10.89
C PRO A 72 -12.36 6.90 -11.33
N GLY A 73 -12.73 7.49 -12.47
CA GLY A 73 -14.08 7.42 -13.04
C GLY A 73 -15.10 8.40 -12.45
N MET A 74 -14.75 9.17 -11.41
CA MET A 74 -15.72 9.99 -10.65
C MET A 74 -15.56 11.50 -10.83
N ASP A 75 -14.82 11.96 -11.85
CA ASP A 75 -14.52 13.38 -12.08
C ASP A 75 -15.79 14.27 -12.19
N ALA A 76 -16.82 13.75 -12.84
CA ALA A 76 -18.11 14.44 -13.04
C ALA A 76 -19.07 14.30 -11.85
N HIS A 77 -18.72 13.51 -10.83
CA HIS A 77 -19.64 13.06 -9.77
C HIS A 77 -19.10 13.34 -8.37
N LYS A 78 -18.42 14.49 -8.22
CA LYS A 78 -17.77 14.90 -6.96
C LYS A 78 -18.72 15.01 -5.78
N ASP A 79 -19.98 15.37 -6.02
CA ASP A 79 -20.99 15.45 -4.95
C ASP A 79 -21.29 14.07 -4.35
N ALA A 80 -21.42 13.04 -5.18
CA ALA A 80 -21.61 11.66 -4.72
C ALA A 80 -20.39 11.17 -3.93
N VAL A 81 -19.18 11.48 -4.42
CA VAL A 81 -17.92 11.17 -3.70
C VAL A 81 -17.88 11.86 -2.34
N ARG A 82 -18.28 13.14 -2.25
CA ARG A 82 -18.32 13.88 -0.99
C ARG A 82 -19.34 13.32 -0.01
N GLU A 83 -20.53 12.94 -0.48
CA GLU A 83 -21.60 12.37 0.35
C GLU A 83 -21.21 11.02 0.92
N ARG A 84 -20.62 10.15 0.09
CA ARG A 84 -20.34 8.76 0.48
C ARG A 84 -18.96 8.56 1.09
N GLY A 85 -18.01 9.44 0.78
CA GLY A 85 -16.63 9.35 1.22
C GLY A 85 -15.78 8.43 0.34
N ILE A 86 -14.50 8.34 0.71
CA ILE A 86 -13.45 7.66 -0.04
C ILE A 86 -12.81 6.59 0.84
N LYS A 87 -12.53 5.43 0.25
CA LYS A 87 -11.70 4.35 0.79
C LYS A 87 -10.41 4.30 -0.03
N MET A 88 -9.31 4.71 0.59
CA MET A 88 -8.01 4.73 -0.08
C MET A 88 -7.49 3.32 -0.34
N ILE A 89 -6.94 3.11 -1.53
CA ILE A 89 -6.18 1.90 -1.85
C ILE A 89 -4.72 2.13 -1.48
N GLU A 90 -4.33 1.53 -0.36
CA GLU A 90 -2.96 1.56 0.15
C GLU A 90 -1.97 0.93 -0.85
N GLY A 91 -0.73 1.40 -0.82
CA GLY A 91 0.32 0.97 -1.74
C GLY A 91 0.35 1.72 -3.07
N THR A 92 -0.72 2.45 -3.43
CA THR A 92 -0.68 3.36 -4.60
C THR A 92 0.20 4.59 -4.33
N THR A 93 0.75 5.20 -5.39
CA THR A 93 1.60 6.40 -5.31
C THR A 93 1.84 6.98 -6.70
N ASP A 94 2.11 8.28 -6.78
CA ASP A 94 2.63 8.98 -7.96
C ASP A 94 4.11 8.70 -8.27
N ALA A 95 4.85 8.12 -7.30
CA ALA A 95 6.27 7.79 -7.41
C ALA A 95 6.48 6.27 -7.25
N PRO A 96 6.25 5.47 -8.31
CA PRO A 96 6.45 4.02 -8.27
C PRO A 96 7.92 3.67 -7.96
N CYS A 97 8.11 2.53 -7.32
CA CYS A 97 9.42 2.05 -6.90
C CYS A 97 10.24 1.49 -8.07
N ASP A 98 9.55 0.77 -8.95
CA ASP A 98 10.08 0.12 -10.14
C ASP A 98 8.94 -0.05 -11.17
N GLU A 99 9.27 -0.65 -12.32
CA GLU A 99 8.32 -0.89 -13.40
C GLU A 99 7.17 -1.81 -12.98
N GLU A 100 7.44 -2.83 -12.18
CA GLU A 100 6.44 -3.78 -11.70
C GLU A 100 5.41 -3.07 -10.81
N HIS A 101 5.87 -2.30 -9.84
CA HIS A 101 5.02 -1.48 -8.98
C HIS A 101 4.20 -0.49 -9.81
N GLY A 102 4.82 0.18 -10.79
CA GLY A 102 4.11 1.08 -11.71
C GLY A 102 3.01 0.38 -12.51
N LYS A 103 3.24 -0.86 -12.95
CA LYS A 103 2.23 -1.67 -13.61
C LYS A 103 1.09 -2.05 -12.66
N MET A 104 1.40 -2.45 -11.43
CA MET A 104 0.38 -2.77 -10.42
C MET A 104 -0.51 -1.56 -10.12
N ILE A 105 0.07 -0.35 -10.00
CA ILE A 105 -0.70 0.88 -9.79
C ILE A 105 -1.67 1.13 -10.96
N LYS A 106 -1.22 0.95 -12.21
CA LYS A 106 -2.09 1.09 -13.39
C LYS A 106 -3.22 0.06 -13.40
N ASP A 107 -2.94 -1.17 -13.00
CA ASP A 107 -3.93 -2.25 -12.92
C ASP A 107 -4.97 -1.96 -11.82
N VAL A 108 -4.51 -1.50 -10.64
CA VAL A 108 -5.38 -1.05 -9.54
C VAL A 108 -6.21 0.17 -9.91
N ARG A 109 -5.65 1.14 -10.65
CA ARG A 109 -6.42 2.32 -11.12
C ARG A 109 -7.61 1.90 -11.98
N ARG A 110 -7.42 0.97 -12.93
CA ARG A 110 -8.49 0.44 -13.78
C ARG A 110 -9.54 -0.33 -12.99
N TYR A 111 -9.10 -1.10 -11.99
CA TYR A 111 -10.00 -1.78 -11.05
C TYR A 111 -10.86 -0.77 -10.26
N ALA A 112 -10.23 0.28 -9.69
CA ALA A 112 -10.93 1.32 -8.94
C ALA A 112 -11.94 2.07 -9.80
N GLU A 113 -11.58 2.40 -11.05
CA GLU A 113 -12.48 3.03 -12.00
C GLU A 113 -13.72 2.18 -12.29
N SER A 114 -13.52 0.90 -12.56
CA SER A 114 -14.60 -0.04 -12.85
C SER A 114 -15.53 -0.21 -11.64
N TYR A 115 -14.96 -0.37 -10.44
CA TYR A 115 -15.70 -0.44 -9.19
C TYR A 115 -16.53 0.82 -8.94
N ASN A 116 -15.91 2.00 -9.08
CA ASN A 116 -16.55 3.28 -8.76
C ASN A 116 -17.72 3.59 -9.70
N LEU A 117 -17.52 3.40 -11.00
CA LEU A 117 -18.56 3.62 -12.01
C LEU A 117 -19.74 2.68 -11.79
N GLU A 118 -19.49 1.41 -11.47
CA GLU A 118 -20.56 0.46 -11.21
C GLU A 118 -21.33 0.83 -9.94
N LEU A 119 -20.64 1.08 -8.82
CA LEU A 119 -21.26 1.50 -7.57
C LEU A 119 -22.11 2.76 -7.78
N PHE A 120 -21.58 3.75 -8.50
CA PHE A 120 -22.30 4.98 -8.81
C PHE A 120 -23.58 4.72 -9.62
N ASN A 121 -23.52 3.84 -10.63
CA ASN A 121 -24.67 3.50 -11.47
C ASN A 121 -25.78 2.84 -10.65
N ILE A 122 -25.42 1.93 -9.73
CA ILE A 122 -26.38 1.26 -8.84
C ILE A 122 -27.03 2.28 -7.90
N LEU A 123 -26.23 3.08 -7.20
CA LEU A 123 -26.74 4.07 -6.23
C LEU A 123 -27.58 5.16 -6.90
N SER A 124 -27.21 5.60 -8.10
CA SER A 124 -27.98 6.57 -8.88
C SER A 124 -29.28 5.98 -9.43
N GLY A 125 -29.31 4.67 -9.69
CA GLY A 125 -30.51 3.93 -10.04
C GLY A 125 -31.47 3.81 -8.87
N GLU A 126 -30.97 3.48 -7.68
CA GLU A 126 -31.76 3.43 -6.44
C GLU A 126 -32.37 4.79 -6.11
N ALA A 127 -31.60 5.88 -6.20
CA ALA A 127 -32.07 7.24 -5.93
C ALA A 127 -33.25 7.69 -6.83
N ARG A 128 -33.41 7.09 -8.01
CA ARG A 128 -34.54 7.37 -8.92
C ARG A 128 -35.83 6.63 -8.57
N ILE A 129 -35.78 5.61 -7.71
CA ILE A 129 -36.97 4.83 -7.30
C ILE A 129 -37.64 5.45 -6.06
N ILE A 130 -36.91 6.28 -5.31
CA ILE A 130 -37.33 6.85 -4.03
C ILE A 130 -37.77 8.32 -4.12
N ASN A 131 -37.76 8.91 -5.32
CA ASN A 131 -38.28 10.24 -5.66
C ASN A 131 -39.46 10.13 -6.61
#